data_AF-A0A958AYS3-F1
#
_entry.id   AF-A0A958AYS3-F1
#
_cell.length_a   1.000
_cell.length_b   1.000
_cell.length_c   1.000
_cell.angle_alpha   90.00
_cell.angle_beta   90.00
_cell.angle_gamma   90.00
#
_symmetry.space_group_name_H-M   'P 1'
#
loop_
_entity.id
_entity.type
_entity.pdbx_description
1 polymer ?
#
loop_
_entity_poly.entity_id
_entity_poly.type
_entity_poly.pdbx_seq_one_letter_code
_entity_poly.pdbx_strand_id
1 'polypeptide(L)'
;MQNLLQSYRKNRTLIITLVILLLLLLLAIQGMSTRDWVVTLLRGLAVGSITFLVAAGLSIILGLLDVLNLAHGTLFMIGAYVGWSMYVRPDTVVDISTPFLLVLAGFLLMPLWLPLLSRLKLSRGTMRVWPWIALVAGLALLAVALTRYPISIWSATVYQDSPIVWTQYFEAGTVAENVTPATFPSALGALLTWGALLIGSMLVGLAAVGFAVARRGATAQAGRPATRPLIWFVVLVIVGVALYVVNTPLSGFLLGLGSNALFVLAIVVATLVGAGLGGLMESTLIRPLYERAIYQILLTLGLGFIGVEMVRTIWGRTGFTMPKPELFSSTGDGCPADSIAGWLQYHCSTIIIDIGGEPARIRTYNELFVIAVGIFVLIVVWLLLQRTRLGMIIRAGVQDSRMVEALGINVRRVFTLVFALGVGLAAFGGVIAAPANGLSDTMGATLLLSSLIALAIGGLTSFPGAAAGAVIVGLTQQFIIRYGQLGINLPFMEEPWKPSPPLVPASVILLMIVILLVLPQGLFGRSE
;
A
#
# COMPACT_ATOMS: atom_id res chain seq x y z
N MET A 1 24.88 -10.05 39.33
CA MET A 1 23.73 -10.87 39.75
C MET A 1 22.50 -10.03 40.13
N GLN A 2 22.64 -8.98 40.95
CA GLN A 2 21.51 -8.13 41.37
C GLN A 2 20.79 -7.40 40.22
N ASN A 3 21.52 -6.85 39.23
CA ASN A 3 20.92 -6.21 38.04
C ASN A 3 20.11 -7.19 37.16
N LEU A 4 20.53 -8.46 37.09
CA LEU A 4 19.79 -9.51 36.36
C LEU A 4 18.50 -9.89 37.09
N LEU A 5 18.55 -10.01 38.42
CA LEU A 5 17.37 -10.30 39.25
C LEU A 5 16.34 -9.17 39.23
N GLN A 6 16.80 -7.91 39.19
CA GLN A 6 15.93 -6.74 39.10
C GLN A 6 15.28 -6.62 37.71
N SER A 7 16.05 -6.88 36.64
CA SER A 7 15.51 -6.97 35.28
C SER A 7 14.49 -8.11 35.14
N TYR A 8 14.78 -9.28 35.73
CA TYR A 8 13.89 -10.43 35.74
C TYR A 8 12.56 -10.13 36.47
N ARG A 9 12.60 -9.48 37.64
CA ARG A 9 11.38 -9.09 38.36
C ARG A 9 10.53 -8.09 37.58
N LYS A 10 11.17 -7.13 36.90
CA LYS A 10 10.48 -6.10 36.10
C LYS A 10 9.80 -6.69 34.86
N ASN A 11 10.43 -7.67 34.21
CA ASN A 11 9.96 -8.24 32.94
C ASN A 11 9.42 -9.68 33.09
N ARG A 12 9.05 -10.11 34.29
CA ARG A 12 8.71 -11.52 34.59
C ARG A 12 7.59 -12.05 33.67
N THR A 13 6.53 -11.27 33.50
CA THR A 13 5.36 -11.65 32.68
C THR A 13 5.72 -11.78 31.19
N LEU A 14 6.58 -10.89 30.68
CA LEU A 14 7.10 -10.96 29.31
C LEU A 14 7.98 -12.21 29.11
N ILE A 15 8.86 -12.50 30.07
CA ILE A 15 9.74 -13.67 29.97
C ILE A 15 8.90 -14.96 30.01
N ILE A 16 7.92 -15.05 30.90
CA ILE A 16 7.03 -16.21 31.00
C ILE A 16 6.23 -16.39 29.69
N THR A 17 5.65 -15.34 29.14
CA THR A 17 4.90 -15.42 27.87
C THR A 17 5.79 -15.82 26.70
N LEU A 18 7.00 -15.28 26.58
CA LEU A 18 7.96 -15.70 25.55
C LEU A 18 8.39 -17.16 25.71
N VAL A 19 8.58 -17.64 26.95
CA VAL A 19 8.88 -19.04 27.23
C VAL A 19 7.69 -19.94 26.85
N ILE A 20 6.46 -19.53 27.15
CA ILE A 20 5.25 -20.27 26.74
C ILE A 20 5.14 -20.31 25.22
N LEU A 21 5.36 -19.19 24.53
CA LEU A 21 5.35 -19.14 23.06
C LEU A 21 6.42 -20.06 22.46
N LEU A 22 7.63 -20.04 23.03
CA LEU A 22 8.71 -20.95 22.63
C LEU A 22 8.33 -22.41 22.86
N LEU A 23 7.73 -22.72 24.01
CA LEU A 23 7.30 -24.08 24.35
C LEU A 23 6.18 -24.55 23.42
N LEU A 24 5.20 -23.70 23.12
CA LEU A 24 4.16 -23.99 22.11
C LEU A 24 4.77 -24.22 20.73
N LEU A 25 5.78 -23.43 20.36
CA LEU A 25 6.49 -23.61 19.09
C LEU A 25 7.27 -24.92 19.07
N LEU A 26 7.91 -25.32 20.17
CA LEU A 26 8.60 -26.61 20.30
C LEU A 26 7.62 -27.80 20.28
N LEU A 27 6.47 -27.67 20.93
CA LEU A 27 5.39 -28.66 20.84
C LEU A 27 4.86 -28.75 19.40
N ALA A 28 4.78 -27.62 18.70
CA ALA A 28 4.40 -27.55 17.28
C ALA A 28 5.45 -28.15 16.31
N ILE A 29 6.60 -28.62 16.80
CA ILE A 29 7.56 -29.40 16.00
C ILE A 29 7.26 -30.90 16.10
N GLN A 30 6.54 -31.33 17.14
CA GLN A 30 6.28 -32.75 17.36
C GLN A 30 5.45 -33.33 16.20
N GLY A 31 5.97 -34.39 15.59
CA GLY A 31 5.37 -35.05 14.43
C GLY A 31 5.79 -34.51 13.07
N MET A 32 6.68 -33.51 13.00
CA MET A 32 7.21 -32.97 11.73
C MET A 32 8.63 -33.44 11.43
N SER A 33 8.95 -33.68 10.15
CA SER A 33 10.34 -33.88 9.72
C SER A 33 11.15 -32.58 9.83
N THR A 34 12.48 -32.68 9.92
CA THR A 34 13.37 -31.51 9.99
C THR A 34 13.19 -30.59 8.78
N ARG A 35 13.04 -31.18 7.58
CA ARG A 35 12.72 -30.46 6.34
C ARG A 35 11.43 -29.66 6.47
N ASP A 36 10.35 -30.29 6.92
CA ASP A 36 9.04 -29.66 7.01
C ASP A 36 9.03 -28.50 8.00
N TRP A 37 9.71 -28.69 9.12
CA TRP A 37 9.86 -27.64 10.12
C TRP A 37 10.60 -26.41 9.56
N VAL A 38 11.76 -26.60 8.92
CA VAL A 38 12.51 -25.46 8.35
C VAL A 38 11.71 -24.75 7.27
N VAL A 39 11.10 -25.48 6.34
CA VAL A 39 10.29 -24.89 5.26
C VAL A 39 9.09 -24.13 5.83
N THR A 40 8.44 -24.68 6.85
CA THR A 40 7.30 -24.02 7.53
C THR A 40 7.73 -22.75 8.26
N LEU A 41 8.91 -22.77 8.90
CA LEU A 41 9.49 -21.60 9.55
C LEU A 41 9.81 -20.49 8.53
N LEU A 42 10.44 -20.83 7.40
CA LEU A 42 10.71 -19.86 6.32
C LEU A 42 9.42 -19.30 5.74
N ARG A 43 8.40 -20.14 5.50
CA ARG A 43 7.08 -19.67 5.06
C ARG A 43 6.44 -18.73 6.08
N GLY A 44 6.55 -19.06 7.37
CA GLY A 44 6.01 -18.25 8.45
C GLY A 44 6.68 -16.88 8.53
N LEU A 45 8.00 -16.83 8.35
CA LEU A 45 8.77 -15.58 8.25
C LEU A 45 8.42 -14.77 7.00
N ALA A 46 8.13 -15.42 5.86
CA ALA A 46 7.70 -14.75 4.64
C ALA A 46 6.33 -14.09 4.81
N VAL A 47 5.35 -14.83 5.34
CA VAL A 47 4.01 -14.29 5.67
C VAL A 47 4.10 -13.21 6.74
N GLY A 48 4.94 -13.42 7.75
CA GLY A 48 5.22 -12.43 8.79
C GLY A 48 5.84 -11.16 8.21
N SER A 49 6.70 -11.27 7.20
CA SER A 49 7.31 -10.13 6.53
C SER A 49 6.29 -9.30 5.75
N ILE A 50 5.37 -9.93 5.00
CA ILE A 50 4.26 -9.22 4.33
C ILE A 50 3.33 -8.56 5.35
N THR A 51 2.98 -9.28 6.41
CA THR A 51 2.14 -8.77 7.50
C THR A 51 2.82 -7.58 8.20
N PHE A 52 4.14 -7.65 8.37
CA PHE A 52 4.95 -6.58 8.95
C PHE A 52 4.94 -5.32 8.09
N LEU A 53 5.03 -5.41 6.76
CA LEU A 53 5.00 -4.21 5.90
C LEU A 53 3.72 -3.38 6.11
N VAL A 54 2.58 -4.04 6.29
CA VAL A 54 1.29 -3.40 6.61
C VAL A 54 1.24 -2.93 8.07
N ALA A 55 1.64 -3.80 9.01
CA ALA A 55 1.63 -3.49 10.45
C ALA A 55 2.58 -2.34 10.80
N ALA A 56 3.71 -2.21 10.11
CA ALA A 56 4.66 -1.11 10.22
C ALA A 56 4.00 0.22 9.83
N GLY A 57 3.29 0.26 8.69
CA GLY A 57 2.55 1.43 8.25
C GLY A 57 1.48 1.86 9.26
N LEU A 58 0.71 0.89 9.78
CA LEU A 58 -0.26 1.12 10.85
C LEU A 58 0.39 1.62 12.14
N SER A 59 1.48 0.99 12.59
CA SER A 59 2.20 1.34 13.82
C SER A 59 2.77 2.76 13.77
N ILE A 60 3.30 3.17 12.62
CA ILE A 60 3.81 4.53 12.43
C ILE A 60 2.68 5.56 12.54
N ILE A 61 1.54 5.31 11.89
CA ILE A 61 0.42 6.26 11.91
C ILE A 61 -0.24 6.30 13.30
N LEU A 62 -0.58 5.14 13.85
CA LEU A 62 -1.24 5.03 15.15
C LEU A 62 -0.32 5.49 16.28
N GLY A 63 0.93 5.03 16.29
CA GLY A 63 1.88 5.34 17.36
C GLY A 63 2.32 6.80 17.43
N LEU A 64 2.04 7.60 16.39
CA LEU A 64 2.42 9.01 16.33
C LEU A 64 1.21 9.95 16.35
N LEU A 65 0.13 9.60 15.65
CA LEU A 65 -1.03 10.47 15.46
C LEU A 65 -2.25 10.03 16.27
N ASP A 66 -2.21 8.84 16.89
CA ASP A 66 -3.36 8.19 17.53
C ASP A 66 -4.57 8.05 16.57
N VAL A 67 -4.28 7.83 15.29
CA VAL A 67 -5.28 7.63 14.24
C VAL A 67 -5.26 6.18 13.77
N LEU A 68 -6.36 5.48 13.99
CA LEU A 68 -6.56 4.15 13.44
C LEU A 68 -7.15 4.24 12.02
N ASN A 69 -6.35 3.93 11.01
CA ASN A 69 -6.78 3.94 9.61
C ASN A 69 -7.25 2.54 9.16
N LEU A 70 -8.57 2.32 9.12
CA LEU A 70 -9.14 1.06 8.64
C LEU A 70 -9.11 0.88 7.11
N ALA A 71 -8.78 1.92 6.33
CA ALA A 71 -8.55 1.81 4.89
C ALA A 71 -7.16 1.25 4.55
N HIS A 72 -6.31 0.96 5.54
CA HIS A 72 -4.92 0.56 5.26
C HIS A 72 -4.81 -0.72 4.42
N GLY A 73 -5.68 -1.71 4.67
CA GLY A 73 -5.73 -2.94 3.88
C GLY A 73 -6.15 -2.71 2.43
N THR A 74 -7.04 -1.76 2.18
CA THR A 74 -7.48 -1.45 0.82
C THR A 74 -6.43 -0.64 0.08
N LEU A 75 -5.64 0.17 0.78
CA LEU A 75 -4.47 0.85 0.21
C LEU A 75 -3.34 -0.13 -0.13
N PHE A 76 -3.12 -1.17 0.68
CA PHE A 76 -2.26 -2.30 0.33
C PHE A 76 -2.72 -2.96 -0.97
N MET A 77 -4.02 -3.25 -1.08
CA MET A 77 -4.61 -3.88 -2.26
C MET A 77 -4.49 -2.97 -3.49
N ILE A 78 -4.82 -1.69 -3.40
CA ILE A 78 -4.62 -0.72 -4.48
C ILE A 78 -3.17 -0.70 -4.93
N GLY A 79 -2.21 -0.74 -3.99
CA GLY A 79 -0.79 -0.87 -4.29
C GLY A 79 -0.48 -2.11 -5.13
N ALA A 80 -0.98 -3.27 -4.74
CA ALA A 80 -0.81 -4.53 -5.49
C ALA A 80 -1.34 -4.43 -6.94
N TYR A 81 -2.55 -3.89 -7.12
CA TYR A 81 -3.17 -3.75 -8.44
C TYR A 81 -2.50 -2.69 -9.33
N VAL A 82 -2.08 -1.55 -8.75
CA VAL A 82 -1.30 -0.53 -9.46
C VAL A 82 0.07 -1.09 -9.86
N GLY A 83 0.72 -1.85 -8.97
CA GLY A 83 1.99 -2.53 -9.26
C GLY A 83 1.85 -3.55 -10.39
N TRP A 84 0.81 -4.40 -10.36
CA TRP A 84 0.52 -5.30 -11.46
C TRP A 84 0.29 -4.55 -12.78
N SER A 85 -0.48 -3.45 -12.74
CA SER A 85 -0.74 -2.64 -13.93
C SER A 85 0.56 -2.06 -14.50
N MET A 86 1.42 -1.48 -13.66
CA MET A 86 2.72 -0.97 -14.11
C MET A 86 3.65 -2.07 -14.65
N TYR A 87 3.55 -3.27 -14.09
CA TYR A 87 4.41 -4.40 -14.44
C TYR A 87 4.00 -5.07 -15.75
N VAL A 88 2.70 -5.32 -15.93
CA VAL A 88 2.16 -6.07 -17.09
C VAL A 88 1.73 -5.11 -18.21
N ARG A 89 1.18 -3.94 -17.86
CA ARG A 89 0.64 -2.92 -18.78
C ARG A 89 1.17 -1.52 -18.44
N PRO A 90 2.49 -1.28 -18.56
CA PRO A 90 3.09 0.03 -18.27
C PRO A 90 2.50 1.17 -19.13
N ASP A 91 2.00 0.85 -20.32
CA ASP A 91 1.27 1.75 -21.23
C ASP A 91 0.06 2.40 -20.56
N THR A 92 -0.73 1.65 -19.78
CA THR A 92 -1.87 2.18 -19.03
C THR A 92 -1.46 3.31 -18.09
N VAL A 93 -0.30 3.19 -17.43
CA VAL A 93 0.20 4.21 -16.49
C VAL A 93 0.64 5.47 -17.23
N VAL A 94 1.28 5.32 -18.40
CA VAL A 94 1.65 6.45 -19.26
C VAL A 94 0.40 7.17 -19.77
N ASP A 95 -0.62 6.43 -20.22
CA ASP A 95 -1.87 7.00 -20.71
C ASP A 95 -2.60 7.83 -19.65
N ILE A 96 -2.66 7.34 -18.41
CA ILE A 96 -3.31 8.02 -17.27
C ILE A 96 -2.51 9.24 -16.80
N SER A 97 -1.19 9.27 -17.01
CA SER A 97 -0.33 10.37 -16.54
C SER A 97 -0.71 11.72 -17.17
N THR A 98 -1.07 11.73 -18.46
CA THR A 98 -1.47 12.95 -19.17
C THR A 98 -2.75 13.59 -18.60
N PRO A 99 -3.90 12.89 -18.54
CA PRO A 99 -5.12 13.49 -18.00
C PRO A 99 -4.96 13.83 -16.53
N PHE A 100 -4.19 13.06 -15.76
CA PHE A 100 -3.87 13.38 -14.37
C PHE A 100 -3.14 14.73 -14.24
N LEU A 101 -2.08 14.96 -15.04
CA LEU A 101 -1.33 16.23 -14.99
C LEU A 101 -2.16 17.42 -15.46
N LEU A 102 -3.01 17.24 -16.47
CA LEU A 102 -3.92 18.31 -16.95
C LEU A 102 -4.96 18.68 -15.88
N VAL A 103 -5.56 17.69 -15.23
CA VAL A 103 -6.50 17.93 -14.12
C VAL A 103 -5.77 18.61 -12.95
N LEU A 104 -4.58 18.13 -12.58
CA LEU A 104 -3.77 18.74 -11.53
C LEU A 104 -3.41 20.19 -11.86
N ALA A 105 -3.07 20.49 -13.12
CA ALA A 105 -2.78 21.84 -13.57
C ALA A 105 -3.96 22.77 -13.30
N GLY A 106 -5.19 22.40 -13.67
CA GLY A 106 -6.35 23.25 -13.42
C GLY A 106 -6.61 23.52 -11.93
N PHE A 107 -6.34 22.55 -11.04
CA PHE A 107 -6.40 22.76 -9.60
C PHE A 107 -5.30 23.69 -9.06
N LEU A 108 -4.11 23.73 -9.67
CA LEU A 108 -3.05 24.64 -9.24
C LEU A 108 -3.42 26.11 -9.37
N LEU A 109 -4.38 26.46 -10.23
CA LEU A 109 -4.88 27.84 -10.35
C LEU A 109 -5.80 28.27 -9.20
N MET A 110 -6.15 27.35 -8.28
CA MET A 110 -7.02 27.63 -7.13
C MET A 110 -6.64 28.89 -6.33
N PRO A 111 -5.36 29.15 -5.99
CA PRO A 111 -4.98 30.35 -5.24
C PRO A 111 -5.20 31.67 -6.00
N LEU A 112 -5.28 31.64 -7.33
CA LEU A 112 -5.48 32.83 -8.17
C LEU A 112 -6.95 33.25 -8.24
N TRP A 113 -7.88 32.33 -8.00
CA TRP A 113 -9.31 32.63 -8.02
C TRP A 113 -9.76 33.52 -6.86
N LEU A 114 -9.09 33.42 -5.71
CA LEU A 114 -9.45 34.17 -4.51
C LEU A 114 -9.37 35.71 -4.71
N PRO A 115 -8.24 36.30 -5.16
CA PRO A 115 -8.15 37.72 -5.43
C PRO A 115 -9.06 38.18 -6.59
N LEU A 116 -9.37 37.28 -7.53
CA LEU A 116 -10.24 37.59 -8.66
C LEU A 116 -11.70 37.70 -8.21
N LEU A 117 -12.18 36.71 -7.45
CA LEU A 117 -13.55 36.68 -6.92
C LEU A 117 -13.80 37.80 -5.90
N SER A 118 -12.78 38.21 -5.13
CA SER A 118 -12.94 39.34 -4.19
C SER A 118 -13.11 40.70 -4.87
N ARG A 119 -12.69 40.84 -6.14
CA ARG A 119 -12.91 42.06 -6.94
C ARG A 119 -14.32 42.13 -7.52
N LEU A 120 -14.99 40.99 -7.64
CA LEU A 120 -16.36 40.90 -8.16
C LEU A 120 -17.35 41.15 -7.01
N LYS A 121 -18.11 42.25 -7.10
CA LYS A 121 -19.19 42.55 -6.15
C LYS A 121 -20.43 41.70 -6.47
N LEU A 122 -20.41 40.42 -6.09
CA LEU A 122 -21.53 39.51 -6.28
C LEU A 122 -22.55 39.63 -5.13
N SER A 123 -23.83 39.47 -5.44
CA SER A 123 -24.89 39.43 -4.42
C SER A 123 -24.74 38.19 -3.52
N ARG A 124 -25.22 38.27 -2.26
CA ARG A 124 -25.20 37.13 -1.33
C ARG A 124 -25.94 35.91 -1.87
N GLY A 125 -27.06 36.13 -2.57
CA GLY A 125 -27.83 35.05 -3.21
C GLY A 125 -27.02 34.37 -4.31
N THR A 126 -26.40 35.15 -5.19
CA THR A 126 -25.54 34.62 -6.26
C THR A 126 -24.37 33.82 -5.69
N MET A 127 -23.68 34.32 -4.66
CA MET A 127 -22.54 33.64 -4.00
C MET A 127 -22.88 32.27 -3.40
N ARG A 128 -24.16 32.00 -3.13
CA ARG A 128 -24.62 30.70 -2.61
C ARG A 128 -24.86 29.68 -3.72
N VAL A 129 -25.23 30.12 -4.92
CA VAL A 129 -25.70 29.25 -6.01
C VAL A 129 -24.61 29.00 -7.06
N TRP A 130 -23.87 30.03 -7.48
CA TRP A 130 -22.89 29.88 -8.55
C TRP A 130 -21.79 28.83 -8.26
N PRO A 131 -21.29 28.62 -7.01
CA PRO A 131 -20.27 27.60 -6.77
C PRO A 131 -20.80 26.19 -7.02
N TRP A 132 -22.08 25.92 -6.75
CA TRP A 132 -22.72 24.65 -7.10
C TRP A 132 -22.84 24.46 -8.60
N ILE A 133 -23.22 25.51 -9.34
CA ILE A 133 -23.29 25.47 -10.81
C ILE A 133 -21.91 25.18 -11.39
N ALA A 134 -20.87 25.89 -10.93
CA ALA A 134 -19.49 25.68 -11.37
C ALA A 134 -18.98 24.27 -11.01
N LEU A 135 -19.32 23.76 -9.83
CA LEU A 135 -18.97 22.40 -9.41
C LEU A 135 -19.60 21.35 -10.32
N VAL A 136 -20.91 21.43 -10.57
CA VAL A 136 -21.64 20.47 -11.40
C VAL A 136 -21.15 20.55 -12.85
N ALA A 137 -20.99 21.76 -13.41
CA ALA A 137 -20.47 21.95 -14.75
C ALA A 137 -19.03 21.42 -14.89
N GLY A 138 -18.16 21.69 -13.91
CA GLY A 138 -16.80 21.20 -13.87
C GLY A 138 -16.72 19.67 -13.80
N LEU A 139 -17.49 19.05 -12.90
CA LEU A 139 -17.56 17.59 -12.77
C LEU A 139 -18.15 16.92 -14.02
N ALA A 140 -19.18 17.50 -14.64
CA ALA A 140 -19.76 16.98 -15.88
C ALA A 140 -18.76 17.05 -17.03
N LEU A 141 -18.03 18.16 -17.18
CA LEU A 141 -16.96 18.28 -18.18
C LEU A 141 -15.84 17.27 -17.95
N LEU A 142 -15.40 17.08 -16.71
CA LEU A 142 -14.40 16.07 -16.37
C LEU A 142 -14.89 14.65 -16.69
N ALA A 143 -16.13 14.31 -16.36
CA ALA A 143 -16.71 13.01 -16.66
C ALA A 143 -16.79 12.74 -18.18
N VAL A 144 -17.23 13.72 -18.96
CA VAL A 144 -17.26 13.61 -20.43
C VAL A 144 -15.87 13.54 -21.02
N ALA A 145 -14.90 14.30 -20.50
CA ALA A 145 -13.54 14.30 -21.01
C ALA A 145 -12.82 12.98 -20.71
N LEU A 146 -12.96 12.45 -19.48
CA LEU A 146 -12.33 11.20 -19.07
C LEU A 146 -12.91 9.98 -19.80
N THR A 147 -14.21 9.98 -20.09
CA THR A 147 -14.84 8.89 -20.88
C THR A 147 -14.45 8.89 -22.36
N ARG A 148 -13.98 10.03 -22.88
CA ARG A 148 -13.50 10.16 -24.27
C ARG A 148 -11.99 10.05 -24.41
N TYR A 149 -11.25 10.07 -23.30
CA TYR A 149 -9.80 9.99 -23.34
C TYR A 149 -9.40 8.53 -23.66
N PRO A 150 -8.60 8.28 -24.70
CA PRO A 150 -8.18 6.94 -25.08
C PRO A 150 -7.17 6.44 -24.04
N ILE A 151 -7.49 5.34 -23.39
CA ILE A 151 -6.61 4.67 -22.42
C ILE A 151 -6.47 3.22 -22.87
N SER A 152 -5.23 2.79 -23.05
CA SER A 152 -4.88 1.39 -23.21
C SER A 152 -5.09 0.70 -21.87
N ILE A 153 -6.19 -0.03 -21.74
CA ILE A 153 -6.55 -0.74 -20.52
C ILE A 153 -7.15 -2.08 -20.90
N TRP A 154 -7.06 -3.03 -19.99
CA TRP A 154 -7.79 -4.29 -20.08
C TRP A 154 -9.30 -4.06 -19.98
N SER A 155 -10.08 -5.02 -20.44
CA SER A 155 -11.53 -5.05 -20.26
C SER A 155 -11.92 -6.28 -19.47
N ALA A 156 -12.63 -6.09 -18.35
CA ALA A 156 -13.16 -7.20 -17.56
C ALA A 156 -14.36 -7.90 -18.24
N THR A 157 -15.00 -7.27 -19.24
CA THR A 157 -16.16 -7.83 -19.94
C THR A 157 -15.75 -8.69 -21.14
N VAL A 158 -14.58 -8.44 -21.73
CA VAL A 158 -14.04 -9.19 -22.86
C VAL A 158 -12.92 -10.08 -22.33
N TYR A 159 -13.11 -11.39 -22.35
CA TYR A 159 -12.13 -12.31 -21.77
C TYR A 159 -10.72 -12.16 -22.34
N GLN A 160 -10.60 -11.97 -23.66
CA GLN A 160 -9.30 -11.79 -24.35
C GLN A 160 -8.55 -10.54 -23.92
N ASP A 161 -9.28 -9.52 -23.47
CA ASP A 161 -8.71 -8.28 -22.96
C ASP A 161 -8.66 -8.27 -21.43
N SER A 162 -8.93 -9.38 -20.75
CA SER A 162 -8.99 -9.41 -19.28
C SER A 162 -7.61 -9.42 -18.61
N PRO A 163 -7.48 -8.98 -17.34
CA PRO A 163 -6.22 -9.03 -16.60
C PRO A 163 -5.56 -10.42 -16.55
N ILE A 164 -6.37 -11.47 -16.55
CA ILE A 164 -5.90 -12.86 -16.56
C ILE A 164 -5.15 -13.15 -17.87
N VAL A 165 -5.73 -12.77 -19.01
CA VAL A 165 -5.12 -13.02 -20.31
C VAL A 165 -3.89 -12.16 -20.53
N TRP A 166 -3.90 -10.90 -20.07
CA TRP A 166 -2.70 -10.05 -20.11
C TRP A 166 -1.54 -10.58 -19.28
N THR A 167 -1.84 -11.19 -18.13
CA THR A 167 -0.85 -11.90 -17.32
C THR A 167 -0.23 -13.06 -18.11
N GLN A 168 -1.04 -13.81 -18.86
CA GLN A 168 -0.56 -14.91 -19.71
C GLN A 168 0.30 -14.41 -20.88
N TYR A 169 -0.11 -13.33 -21.56
CA TYR A 169 0.71 -12.71 -22.61
C TYR A 169 2.06 -12.24 -22.08
N PHE A 170 2.11 -11.73 -20.85
CA PHE A 170 3.36 -11.34 -20.20
C PHE A 170 4.27 -12.53 -19.94
N GLU A 171 3.74 -13.62 -19.40
CA GLU A 171 4.49 -14.86 -19.19
C GLU A 171 4.98 -15.47 -20.52
N ALA A 172 4.21 -15.32 -21.59
CA ALA A 172 4.57 -15.76 -22.94
C ALA A 172 5.54 -14.82 -23.67
N GLY A 173 5.83 -13.63 -23.12
CA GLY A 173 6.67 -12.62 -23.77
C GLY A 173 6.05 -11.94 -25.00
N THR A 174 4.73 -12.07 -25.19
CA THR A 174 4.00 -11.60 -26.39
C THR A 174 3.17 -10.33 -26.14
N VAL A 175 3.35 -9.65 -25.00
CA VAL A 175 2.59 -8.43 -24.66
C VAL A 175 2.75 -7.36 -25.73
N ALA A 176 3.99 -7.07 -26.15
CA ALA A 176 4.27 -6.01 -27.11
C ALA A 176 3.60 -6.23 -28.48
N GLU A 177 3.35 -7.49 -28.87
CA GLU A 177 2.69 -7.84 -30.13
C GLU A 177 1.17 -7.63 -30.07
N ASN A 178 0.59 -7.74 -28.87
CA ASN A 178 -0.84 -7.66 -28.64
C ASN A 178 -1.32 -6.27 -28.21
N VAL A 179 -0.42 -5.35 -27.86
CA VAL A 179 -0.78 -3.99 -27.43
C VAL A 179 -1.04 -3.10 -28.64
N THR A 180 -2.27 -2.57 -28.73
CA THR A 180 -2.63 -1.51 -29.68
C THR A 180 -2.53 -0.13 -29.02
N PRO A 181 -1.77 0.84 -29.59
CA PRO A 181 -1.67 2.18 -29.02
C PRO A 181 -3.02 2.90 -28.93
N ALA A 182 -3.32 3.46 -27.75
CA ALA A 182 -4.52 4.25 -27.53
C ALA A 182 -4.34 5.66 -28.11
N THR A 183 -5.01 5.94 -29.23
CA THR A 183 -4.88 7.24 -29.92
C THR A 183 -6.23 7.90 -30.15
N PHE A 184 -6.23 9.23 -30.23
CA PHE A 184 -7.44 9.97 -30.57
C PHE A 184 -7.77 9.79 -32.07
N PRO A 185 -9.07 9.65 -32.44
CA PRO A 185 -9.48 9.59 -33.84
C PRO A 185 -9.14 10.84 -34.66
N SER A 186 -8.98 12.00 -34.02
CA SER A 186 -8.59 13.26 -34.67
C SER A 186 -7.85 14.19 -33.71
N ALA A 187 -6.98 15.05 -34.26
CA ALA A 187 -6.26 16.06 -33.48
C ALA A 187 -7.21 17.06 -32.78
N LEU A 188 -8.32 17.41 -33.43
CA LEU A 188 -9.36 18.25 -32.84
C LEU A 188 -10.03 17.57 -31.63
N GLY A 189 -10.25 16.25 -31.72
CA GLY A 189 -10.73 15.45 -30.59
C GLY A 189 -9.80 15.56 -29.37
N ALA A 190 -8.49 15.39 -29.58
CA ALA A 190 -7.48 15.50 -28.52
C ALA A 190 -7.51 16.89 -27.85
N LEU A 191 -7.47 17.96 -28.64
CA LEU A 191 -7.50 19.34 -28.15
C LEU A 191 -8.76 19.66 -27.35
N LEU A 192 -9.93 19.20 -27.82
CA LEU A 192 -11.19 19.38 -27.11
C LEU A 192 -11.19 18.65 -25.76
N THR A 193 -10.70 17.41 -25.70
CA THR A 193 -10.60 16.68 -24.43
C THR A 193 -9.60 17.32 -23.47
N TRP A 194 -8.44 17.76 -23.93
CA TRP A 194 -7.47 18.44 -23.06
C TRP A 194 -8.03 19.76 -22.53
N GLY A 195 -8.67 20.54 -23.39
CA GLY A 195 -9.38 21.76 -23.01
C GLY A 195 -10.48 21.47 -21.99
N ALA A 196 -11.27 20.42 -22.18
CA ALA A 196 -12.32 20.02 -21.25
C ALA A 196 -11.76 19.57 -19.89
N LEU A 197 -10.62 18.85 -19.85
CA LEU A 197 -9.96 18.48 -18.61
C LEU A 197 -9.46 19.70 -17.83
N LEU A 198 -8.83 20.66 -18.53
CA LEU A 198 -8.33 21.89 -17.91
C LEU A 198 -9.46 22.79 -17.44
N ILE A 199 -10.45 23.07 -18.29
CA ILE A 199 -11.60 23.93 -17.94
C ILE A 199 -12.42 23.27 -16.83
N GLY A 200 -12.66 21.96 -16.92
CA GLY A 200 -13.40 21.21 -15.91
C GLY A 200 -12.75 21.29 -14.54
N SER A 201 -11.43 21.02 -14.45
CA SER A 201 -10.68 21.12 -13.19
C SER A 201 -10.56 22.55 -12.66
N MET A 202 -10.40 23.54 -13.55
CA MET A 202 -10.43 24.97 -13.17
C MET A 202 -11.78 25.38 -12.57
N LEU A 203 -12.90 24.91 -13.13
CA LEU A 203 -14.24 25.18 -12.61
C LEU A 203 -14.48 24.54 -11.23
N VAL A 204 -13.99 23.32 -11.01
CA VAL A 204 -14.06 22.67 -9.69
C VAL A 204 -13.20 23.44 -8.68
N GLY A 205 -11.98 23.84 -9.06
CA GLY A 205 -11.11 24.67 -8.23
C GLY A 205 -11.75 26.03 -7.90
N LEU A 206 -12.39 26.66 -8.88
CA LEU A 206 -13.14 27.92 -8.72
C LEU A 206 -14.32 27.73 -7.75
N ALA A 207 -15.09 26.65 -7.89
CA ALA A 207 -16.20 26.32 -6.98
C ALA A 207 -15.73 26.14 -5.54
N ALA A 208 -14.62 25.44 -5.32
CA ALA A 208 -14.04 25.25 -3.99
C ALA A 208 -13.67 26.58 -3.31
N VAL A 209 -13.08 27.52 -4.07
CA VAL A 209 -12.82 28.88 -3.57
C VAL A 209 -14.12 29.65 -3.32
N GLY A 210 -15.11 29.51 -4.21
CA GLY A 210 -16.44 30.10 -4.06
C GLY A 210 -17.11 29.71 -2.74
N PHE A 211 -17.10 28.42 -2.40
CA PHE A 211 -17.60 27.93 -1.10
C PHE A 211 -16.82 28.50 0.09
N ALA A 212 -15.49 28.60 -0.03
CA ALA A 212 -14.66 29.18 1.03
C ALA A 212 -15.00 30.65 1.29
N VAL A 213 -15.18 31.45 0.22
CA VAL A 213 -15.57 32.87 0.33
C VAL A 213 -16.99 33.02 0.87
N ALA A 214 -17.94 32.19 0.40
CA ALA A 214 -19.33 32.21 0.87
C ALA A 214 -19.44 31.90 2.37
N ARG A 215 -18.59 31.00 2.90
CA ARG A 215 -18.55 30.65 4.33
C ARG A 215 -17.87 31.71 5.20
N ARG A 216 -16.78 32.33 4.72
CA ARG A 216 -15.95 33.26 5.52
C ARG A 216 -16.41 34.72 5.47
N GLY A 217 -17.30 35.08 4.55
CA GLY A 217 -17.66 36.48 4.29
C GLY A 217 -16.55 37.22 3.54
N ALA A 218 -16.87 38.35 2.92
CA ALA A 218 -15.98 39.10 2.02
C ALA A 218 -14.74 39.75 2.69
N THR A 219 -14.42 39.40 3.93
CA THR A 219 -13.29 39.94 4.72
C THR A 219 -11.96 39.22 4.45
N ALA A 220 -11.92 38.25 3.54
CA ALA A 220 -10.66 37.64 3.10
C ALA A 220 -9.82 38.68 2.33
N GLN A 221 -8.86 39.32 3.00
CA GLN A 221 -7.88 40.18 2.37
C GLN A 221 -7.12 39.38 1.30
N ALA A 222 -7.36 39.74 0.05
CA ALA A 222 -6.65 39.21 -1.09
C ALA A 222 -5.19 39.68 -1.07
N GLY A 223 -4.28 38.78 -0.68
CA GLY A 223 -2.86 38.98 -0.93
C GLY A 223 -2.56 39.12 -2.43
N ARG A 224 -1.38 39.66 -2.78
CA ARG A 224 -0.93 39.76 -4.18
C ARG A 224 -1.02 38.38 -4.87
N PRO A 225 -1.45 38.32 -6.15
CA PRO A 225 -1.50 37.06 -6.87
C PRO A 225 -0.11 36.42 -6.87
N ALA A 226 -0.02 35.19 -6.37
CA ALA A 226 1.23 34.46 -6.42
C ALA A 226 1.52 34.11 -7.89
N THR A 227 2.71 34.43 -8.38
CA THR A 227 3.15 34.07 -9.75
C THR A 227 3.55 32.60 -9.85
N ARG A 228 3.96 31.98 -8.72
CA ARG A 228 4.40 30.58 -8.66
C ARG A 228 3.36 29.56 -9.19
N PRO A 229 2.07 29.62 -8.80
CA PRO A 229 1.07 28.68 -9.32
C PRO A 229 0.86 28.79 -10.83
N LEU A 230 1.00 29.99 -11.41
CA LEU A 230 0.88 30.18 -12.85
C LEU A 230 2.04 29.51 -13.60
N ILE A 231 3.26 29.62 -13.08
CA ILE A 231 4.43 28.94 -13.65
C ILE A 231 4.21 27.43 -13.63
N TRP A 232 3.82 26.87 -12.48
CA TRP A 232 3.56 25.43 -12.37
C TRP A 232 2.38 24.95 -13.22
N PHE A 233 1.34 25.77 -13.39
CA PHE A 233 0.25 25.48 -14.33
C PHE A 233 0.79 25.31 -15.75
N VAL A 234 1.56 26.29 -16.25
CA VAL A 234 2.14 26.22 -17.61
C VAL A 234 3.07 25.02 -17.73
N VAL A 235 3.92 24.76 -16.73
CA VAL A 235 4.81 23.60 -16.72
C VAL A 235 4.03 22.29 -16.79
N LEU A 236 2.99 22.09 -15.97
CA LEU A 236 2.21 20.84 -15.97
C LEU A 236 1.44 20.64 -17.27
N VAL A 237 0.91 21.71 -17.87
CA VAL A 237 0.24 21.61 -19.18
C VAL A 237 1.23 21.20 -20.26
N ILE A 238 2.41 21.86 -20.31
CA ILE A 238 3.46 21.51 -21.28
C ILE A 238 3.92 20.06 -21.09
N VAL A 239 4.18 19.65 -19.84
CA VAL A 239 4.62 18.28 -19.52
C VAL A 239 3.52 17.26 -19.88
N GLY A 240 2.26 17.53 -19.56
CA GLY A 240 1.14 16.65 -19.91
C GLY A 240 0.98 16.47 -21.42
N VAL A 241 1.00 17.57 -22.18
CA VAL A 241 0.92 17.50 -23.65
C VAL A 241 2.16 16.82 -24.24
N ALA A 242 3.35 17.10 -23.71
CA ALA A 242 4.58 16.45 -24.15
C ALA A 242 4.52 14.94 -23.90
N LEU A 243 4.05 14.50 -22.72
CA LEU A 243 3.87 13.08 -22.38
C LEU A 243 2.90 12.38 -23.33
N TYR A 244 1.80 13.03 -23.72
CA TYR A 244 0.92 12.49 -24.74
C TYR A 244 1.62 12.30 -26.09
N VAL A 245 2.39 13.30 -26.54
CA VAL A 245 3.10 13.25 -27.82
C VAL A 245 4.17 12.15 -27.83
N VAL A 246 4.87 11.96 -26.72
CA VAL A 246 5.89 10.90 -26.58
C VAL A 246 5.32 9.60 -26.02
N ASN A 247 4.00 9.46 -25.91
CA ASN A 247 3.38 8.30 -25.28
C ASN A 247 3.78 7.00 -25.97
N THR A 248 3.55 6.89 -27.28
CA THR A 248 3.85 5.67 -28.05
C THR A 248 5.33 5.25 -27.96
N PRO A 249 6.33 6.14 -28.18
CA PRO A 249 7.72 5.75 -28.01
C PRO A 249 8.10 5.46 -26.56
N LEU A 250 7.49 6.14 -25.58
CA LEU A 250 7.74 5.88 -24.16
C LEU A 250 7.17 4.52 -23.73
N SER A 251 5.95 4.19 -24.12
CA SER A 251 5.31 2.90 -23.88
C SER A 251 6.08 1.76 -24.55
N GLY A 252 6.55 1.96 -25.79
CA GLY A 252 7.43 1.02 -26.47
C GLY A 252 8.77 0.81 -25.74
N PHE A 253 9.38 1.89 -25.24
CA PHE A 253 10.58 1.81 -24.41
C PHE A 253 10.33 1.01 -23.12
N LEU A 254 9.23 1.28 -22.42
CA LEU A 254 8.88 0.59 -21.18
C LEU A 254 8.61 -0.90 -21.41
N LEU A 255 7.87 -1.25 -22.46
CA LEU A 255 7.61 -2.64 -22.84
C LEU A 255 8.89 -3.38 -23.29
N GLY A 256 9.89 -2.65 -23.79
CA GLY A 256 11.21 -3.18 -24.12
C GLY A 256 12.14 -3.36 -22.91
N LEU A 257 11.76 -2.90 -21.72
CA LEU A 257 12.53 -3.16 -20.51
C LEU A 257 12.36 -4.62 -20.07
N GLY A 258 13.46 -5.25 -19.62
CA GLY A 258 13.39 -6.57 -19.02
C GLY A 258 12.47 -6.60 -17.79
N SER A 259 11.87 -7.76 -17.50
CA SER A 259 10.86 -7.87 -16.44
C SER A 259 11.40 -7.44 -15.06
N ASN A 260 12.68 -7.66 -14.78
CA ASN A 260 13.31 -7.20 -13.53
C ASN A 260 13.22 -5.67 -13.35
N ALA A 261 13.45 -4.90 -14.42
CA ALA A 261 13.38 -3.43 -14.38
C ALA A 261 11.93 -2.95 -14.24
N LEU A 262 11.00 -3.57 -14.97
CA LEU A 262 9.56 -3.30 -14.83
C LEU A 262 9.07 -3.59 -13.41
N PHE A 263 9.57 -4.64 -12.76
CA PHE A 263 9.20 -4.96 -11.39
C PHE A 263 9.68 -3.90 -10.39
N VAL A 264 10.92 -3.41 -10.53
CA VAL A 264 11.42 -2.29 -9.70
C VAL A 264 10.58 -1.03 -9.94
N LEU A 265 10.25 -0.74 -11.19
CA LEU A 265 9.40 0.41 -11.54
C LEU A 265 7.99 0.28 -10.96
N ALA A 266 7.40 -0.92 -10.99
CA ALA A 266 6.12 -1.23 -10.36
C ALA A 266 6.13 -0.98 -8.85
N ILE A 267 7.20 -1.39 -8.16
CA ILE A 267 7.39 -1.10 -6.74
C ILE A 267 7.42 0.41 -6.49
N VAL A 268 8.22 1.15 -7.26
CA VAL A 268 8.36 2.60 -7.10
C VAL A 268 7.04 3.32 -7.37
N VAL A 269 6.39 3.03 -8.49
CA VAL A 269 5.12 3.67 -8.88
C VAL A 269 4.03 3.38 -7.86
N ALA A 270 3.83 2.12 -7.46
CA ALA A 270 2.80 1.78 -6.48
C ALA A 270 3.06 2.41 -5.11
N THR A 271 4.32 2.45 -4.67
CA THR A 271 4.70 3.10 -3.40
C THR A 271 4.43 4.61 -3.44
N LEU A 272 4.77 5.28 -4.55
CA LEU A 272 4.52 6.70 -4.74
C LEU A 272 3.03 7.02 -4.85
N VAL A 273 2.26 6.20 -5.57
CA VAL A 273 0.79 6.31 -5.66
C VAL A 273 0.17 6.11 -4.28
N GLY A 274 0.56 5.08 -3.54
CA GLY A 274 0.12 4.85 -2.16
C GLY A 274 0.47 6.02 -1.25
N ALA A 275 1.69 6.53 -1.30
CA ALA A 275 2.10 7.68 -0.50
C ALA A 275 1.34 8.96 -0.87
N GLY A 276 1.10 9.19 -2.16
CA GLY A 276 0.28 10.29 -2.66
C GLY A 276 -1.16 10.21 -2.17
N LEU A 277 -1.79 9.03 -2.28
CA LEU A 277 -3.14 8.77 -1.77
C LEU A 277 -3.20 8.96 -0.25
N GLY A 278 -2.22 8.45 0.49
CA GLY A 278 -2.12 8.64 1.94
C GLY A 278 -2.02 10.13 2.32
N GLY A 279 -1.13 10.88 1.69
CA GLY A 279 -0.99 12.32 1.94
C GLY A 279 -2.24 13.11 1.57
N LEU A 280 -2.92 12.73 0.48
CA LEU A 280 -4.20 13.33 0.07
C LEU A 280 -5.30 13.03 1.09
N MET A 281 -5.46 11.77 1.49
CA MET A 281 -6.44 11.33 2.48
C MET A 281 -6.23 12.03 3.82
N GLU A 282 -4.99 12.09 4.30
CA GLU A 282 -4.65 12.79 5.54
C GLU A 282 -5.02 14.26 5.46
N SER A 283 -4.54 14.97 4.45
CA SER A 283 -4.63 16.42 4.40
C SER A 283 -6.05 16.94 4.15
N THR A 284 -6.87 16.16 3.44
CA THR A 284 -8.22 16.58 3.02
C THR A 284 -9.35 15.99 3.85
N LEU A 285 -9.27 14.69 4.19
CA LEU A 285 -10.39 13.97 4.81
C LEU A 285 -10.17 13.77 6.31
N ILE A 286 -8.97 13.34 6.72
CA ILE A 286 -8.72 12.89 8.09
C ILE A 286 -8.34 14.07 9.00
N ARG A 287 -7.46 14.97 8.56
CA ARG A 287 -7.00 16.11 9.36
C ARG A 287 -8.12 16.95 9.96
N PRO A 288 -9.21 17.30 9.24
CA PRO A 288 -10.31 18.06 9.83
C PRO A 288 -11.03 17.33 10.98
N LEU A 289 -10.85 16.01 11.07
CA LEU A 289 -11.48 15.14 12.05
C LEU A 289 -10.52 14.68 13.16
N TYR A 290 -9.30 15.22 13.25
CA TYR A 290 -8.33 14.85 14.30
C TYR A 290 -8.88 14.97 15.74
N GLU A 291 -9.77 15.92 15.98
CA GLU A 291 -10.42 16.10 17.28
C GLU A 291 -11.55 15.07 17.55
N ARG A 292 -11.90 14.24 16.57
CA ARG A 292 -13.12 13.42 16.54
C ARG A 292 -12.82 11.95 16.20
N ALA A 293 -12.18 11.23 17.12
CA ALA A 293 -11.70 9.85 16.90
C ALA A 293 -12.73 8.89 16.28
N ILE A 294 -13.98 8.86 16.80
CA ILE A 294 -15.04 7.97 16.29
C ILE A 294 -15.34 8.24 14.80
N TYR A 295 -15.37 9.51 14.40
CA TYR A 295 -15.65 9.90 13.02
C TYR A 295 -14.50 9.53 12.08
N GLN A 296 -13.26 9.50 12.56
CA GLN A 296 -12.12 9.05 11.76
C GLN A 296 -12.20 7.55 11.45
N ILE A 297 -12.57 6.73 12.43
CA ILE A 297 -12.73 5.28 12.25
C ILE A 297 -13.83 5.03 11.22
N LEU A 298 -14.98 5.70 11.36
CA LEU A 298 -16.09 5.56 10.40
C LEU A 298 -15.71 6.03 8.99
N LEU A 299 -15.00 7.16 8.89
CA LEU A 299 -14.51 7.69 7.62
C LEU A 299 -13.57 6.68 6.94
N THR A 300 -12.57 6.17 7.66
CA THR A 300 -11.58 5.26 7.08
C THR A 300 -12.16 3.88 6.76
N LEU A 301 -13.14 3.41 7.54
CA LEU A 301 -13.93 2.22 7.18
C LEU A 301 -14.69 2.44 5.86
N GLY A 302 -15.38 3.59 5.73
CA GLY A 302 -16.09 3.95 4.50
C GLY A 302 -15.16 4.06 3.28
N LEU A 303 -13.99 4.69 3.46
CA LEU A 303 -12.96 4.76 2.42
C LEU A 303 -12.43 3.37 2.04
N GLY A 304 -12.35 2.45 3.00
CA GLY A 304 -12.05 1.05 2.74
C GLY A 304 -13.06 0.42 1.76
N PHE A 305 -14.35 0.49 2.08
CA PHE A 305 -15.39 -0.06 1.19
C PHE A 305 -15.37 0.56 -0.20
N ILE A 306 -15.22 1.89 -0.29
CA ILE A 306 -15.09 2.59 -1.57
C ILE A 306 -13.86 2.09 -2.34
N GLY A 307 -12.72 1.91 -1.66
CA GLY A 307 -11.49 1.40 -2.28
C GLY A 307 -11.64 -0.02 -2.84
N VAL A 308 -12.35 -0.91 -2.14
CA VAL A 308 -12.65 -2.26 -2.63
C VAL A 308 -13.51 -2.20 -3.90
N GLU A 309 -14.59 -1.41 -3.90
CA GLU A 309 -15.45 -1.28 -5.07
C GLU A 309 -14.74 -0.61 -6.25
N MET A 310 -13.84 0.36 -6.00
CA MET A 310 -12.99 0.93 -7.03
C MET A 310 -12.11 -0.15 -7.68
N VAL A 311 -11.47 -1.00 -6.88
CA VAL A 311 -10.65 -2.10 -7.43
C VAL A 311 -11.50 -3.07 -8.25
N ARG A 312 -12.67 -3.46 -7.75
CA ARG A 312 -13.61 -4.35 -8.47
C ARG A 312 -14.10 -3.75 -9.78
N THR A 313 -14.29 -2.43 -9.82
CA THR A 313 -14.76 -1.72 -11.02
C THR A 313 -13.66 -1.62 -12.08
N ILE A 314 -12.41 -1.38 -11.66
CA ILE A 314 -11.29 -1.16 -12.59
C ILE A 314 -10.67 -2.49 -13.05
N TRP A 315 -10.38 -3.42 -12.13
CA TRP A 315 -9.70 -4.70 -12.44
C TRP A 315 -10.63 -5.91 -12.51
N GLY A 316 -11.89 -5.77 -12.14
CA GLY A 316 -12.83 -6.88 -12.04
C GLY A 316 -12.80 -7.58 -10.67
N ARG A 317 -13.70 -8.55 -10.50
CA ARG A 317 -13.88 -9.30 -9.24
C ARG A 317 -13.06 -10.58 -9.19
N THR A 318 -12.65 -11.10 -10.34
CA THR A 318 -11.90 -12.35 -10.42
C THR A 318 -10.47 -12.15 -9.97
N GLY A 319 -9.98 -13.03 -9.11
CA GLY A 319 -8.56 -13.05 -8.76
C GLY A 319 -7.70 -13.55 -9.92
N PHE A 320 -6.47 -13.05 -9.99
CA PHE A 320 -5.47 -13.42 -10.99
C PHE A 320 -4.07 -13.31 -10.41
N THR A 321 -3.07 -13.94 -11.02
CA THR A 321 -1.70 -13.95 -10.51
C THR A 321 -0.88 -12.80 -11.10
N MET A 322 0.07 -12.26 -10.33
CA MET A 322 1.12 -11.42 -10.90
C MET A 322 2.30 -12.33 -11.27
N PRO A 323 2.84 -12.27 -12.49
CA PRO A 323 4.00 -13.04 -12.86
C PRO A 323 5.19 -12.67 -11.98
N LYS A 324 6.10 -13.62 -11.75
CA LYS A 324 7.35 -13.33 -11.05
C LYS A 324 8.35 -12.74 -12.04
N PRO A 325 9.19 -11.78 -11.61
CA PRO A 325 10.24 -11.27 -12.48
C PRO A 325 11.26 -12.37 -12.77
N GLU A 326 11.95 -12.24 -13.92
CA GLU A 326 12.89 -13.23 -14.48
C GLU A 326 13.86 -13.80 -13.46
N LEU A 327 14.33 -12.97 -12.51
CA LEU A 327 15.22 -13.38 -11.42
C LEU A 327 14.69 -14.56 -10.57
N PHE A 328 13.38 -14.79 -10.57
CA PHE A 328 12.71 -15.83 -9.77
C PHE A 328 11.72 -16.69 -10.56
N SER A 329 11.73 -16.64 -11.90
CA SER A 329 10.75 -17.36 -12.74
C SER A 329 11.33 -18.56 -13.51
N SER A 330 12.65 -18.68 -13.63
CA SER A 330 13.26 -19.75 -14.43
C SER A 330 12.98 -21.16 -13.85
N THR A 331 12.68 -22.10 -14.76
CA THR A 331 12.42 -23.52 -14.46
C THR A 331 13.11 -24.48 -15.44
N GLY A 332 13.97 -23.97 -16.33
CA GLY A 332 14.66 -24.75 -17.38
C GLY A 332 15.94 -25.45 -16.89
N ASP A 333 16.85 -25.70 -17.83
CA ASP A 333 18.10 -26.44 -17.56
C ASP A 333 18.95 -25.75 -16.48
N GLY A 334 19.32 -26.51 -15.44
CA GLY A 334 20.01 -26.01 -14.25
C GLY A 334 19.10 -25.63 -13.07
N CYS A 335 17.78 -25.67 -13.26
CA CYS A 335 16.80 -25.53 -12.18
C CYS A 335 16.15 -26.88 -11.81
N PRO A 336 15.87 -27.14 -10.52
CA PRO A 336 16.10 -26.29 -9.36
C PRO A 336 17.58 -26.14 -9.00
N ALA A 337 17.96 -24.95 -8.53
CA ALA A 337 19.35 -24.68 -8.16
C ALA A 337 19.77 -25.55 -6.97
N ASP A 338 20.99 -26.04 -6.98
CA ASP A 338 21.63 -26.79 -5.89
C ASP A 338 22.40 -25.90 -4.90
N SER A 339 22.63 -24.65 -5.27
CA SER A 339 23.45 -23.69 -4.55
C SER A 339 22.97 -22.25 -4.79
N ILE A 340 23.37 -21.33 -3.90
CA ILE A 340 23.06 -19.90 -4.06
C ILE A 340 23.71 -19.33 -5.33
N ALA A 341 24.90 -19.82 -5.69
CA ALA A 341 25.59 -19.43 -6.92
C ALA A 341 24.83 -19.91 -8.16
N GLY A 342 24.37 -21.17 -8.16
CA GLY A 342 23.53 -21.72 -9.22
C GLY A 342 22.20 -20.95 -9.36
N TRP A 343 21.58 -20.56 -8.24
CA TRP A 343 20.37 -19.74 -8.28
C TRP A 343 20.62 -18.38 -8.97
N LEU A 344 21.71 -17.70 -8.63
CA LEU A 344 22.03 -16.39 -9.21
C LEU A 344 22.36 -16.50 -10.71
N GLN A 345 22.97 -17.61 -11.13
CA GLN A 345 23.35 -17.85 -12.53
C GLN A 345 22.16 -18.26 -13.41
N TYR A 346 21.29 -19.15 -12.94
CA TYR A 346 20.18 -19.72 -13.72
C TYR A 346 18.83 -19.05 -13.43
N HIS A 347 18.79 -18.08 -12.50
CA HIS A 347 17.59 -17.32 -12.09
C HIS A 347 16.42 -18.20 -11.65
N CYS A 348 16.74 -19.30 -10.96
CA CYS A 348 15.76 -20.34 -10.66
C CYS A 348 14.65 -19.88 -9.71
N SER A 349 13.44 -20.35 -9.97
CA SER A 349 12.27 -20.18 -9.10
C SER A 349 12.36 -20.94 -7.78
N THR A 350 13.17 -22.00 -7.73
CA THR A 350 13.36 -22.84 -6.55
C THR A 350 14.82 -23.24 -6.36
N ILE A 351 15.21 -23.42 -5.09
CA ILE A 351 16.50 -23.95 -4.65
C ILE A 351 16.26 -25.22 -3.85
N ILE A 352 17.07 -26.26 -4.06
CA ILE A 352 17.10 -27.48 -3.25
C ILE A 352 18.25 -27.36 -2.27
N ILE A 353 17.94 -27.50 -0.99
CA ILE A 353 18.93 -27.58 0.09
C ILE A 353 18.67 -28.88 0.84
N ASP A 354 19.72 -29.65 1.11
CA ASP A 354 19.60 -30.84 1.97
C ASP A 354 19.46 -30.40 3.43
N ILE A 355 18.33 -30.76 4.05
CA ILE A 355 18.00 -30.42 5.43
C ILE A 355 17.68 -31.71 6.19
N GLY A 356 18.65 -32.19 6.97
CA GLY A 356 18.48 -33.41 7.76
C GLY A 356 18.51 -34.70 6.92
N GLY A 357 19.19 -34.69 5.77
CA GLY A 357 19.30 -35.85 4.86
C GLY A 357 18.14 -35.95 3.86
N GLU A 358 17.22 -34.98 3.84
CA GLU A 358 16.13 -34.89 2.88
C GLU A 358 16.23 -33.61 2.03
N PRO A 359 16.04 -33.71 0.70
CA PRO A 359 16.08 -32.55 -0.18
C PRO A 359 14.86 -31.65 0.01
N ALA A 360 15.07 -30.44 0.55
CA ALA A 360 14.05 -29.43 0.77
C ALA A 360 13.97 -28.44 -0.39
N ARG A 361 12.80 -28.35 -1.03
CA ARG A 361 12.52 -27.34 -2.09
C ARG A 361 12.03 -26.04 -1.46
N ILE A 362 12.79 -24.96 -1.65
CA ILE A 362 12.50 -23.61 -1.14
C ILE A 362 12.23 -22.70 -2.34
N ARG A 363 11.15 -21.90 -2.33
CA ARG A 363 10.84 -20.97 -3.42
C ARG A 363 11.59 -19.67 -3.18
N THR A 364 12.40 -19.25 -4.14
CA THR A 364 13.38 -18.18 -3.98
C THR A 364 12.69 -16.83 -3.73
N TYR A 365 11.58 -16.57 -4.40
CA TYR A 365 10.79 -15.36 -4.17
C TYR A 365 10.18 -15.31 -2.76
N ASN A 366 9.35 -16.30 -2.41
CA ASN A 366 8.56 -16.26 -1.18
C ASN A 366 9.43 -16.46 0.05
N GLU A 367 10.24 -17.51 0.10
CA GLU A 367 10.97 -17.91 1.30
C GLU A 367 12.34 -17.24 1.46
N LEU A 368 12.85 -16.50 0.47
CA LEU A 368 14.12 -15.74 0.60
C LEU A 368 13.94 -14.25 0.34
N PHE A 369 13.48 -13.86 -0.86
CA PHE A 369 13.40 -12.46 -1.26
C PHE A 369 12.43 -11.64 -0.38
N VAL A 370 11.21 -12.14 -0.15
CA VAL A 370 10.21 -11.42 0.68
C VAL A 370 10.71 -11.23 2.12
N ILE A 371 11.41 -12.22 2.69
CA ILE A 371 12.02 -12.11 4.02
C ILE A 371 13.12 -11.05 4.02
N ALA A 372 14.01 -11.09 3.03
CA ALA A 372 15.10 -10.12 2.89
C ALA A 372 14.55 -8.68 2.76
N VAL A 373 13.49 -8.48 1.98
CA VAL A 373 12.78 -7.20 1.87
C VAL A 373 12.17 -6.78 3.19
N GLY A 374 11.52 -7.69 3.92
CA GLY A 374 10.96 -7.42 5.25
C GLY A 374 12.02 -6.93 6.25
N ILE A 375 13.16 -7.63 6.32
CA ILE A 375 14.30 -7.24 7.17
C ILE A 375 14.89 -5.90 6.72
N PHE A 376 15.05 -5.70 5.42
CA PHE A 376 15.55 -4.44 4.87
C PHE A 376 14.64 -3.25 5.26
N VAL A 377 13.32 -3.38 5.08
CA VAL A 377 12.36 -2.34 5.47
C VAL A 377 12.36 -2.13 6.98
N LEU A 378 12.47 -3.20 7.78
CA LEU A 378 12.60 -3.09 9.23
C LEU A 378 13.79 -2.20 9.62
N ILE A 379 14.96 -2.45 9.04
CA ILE A 379 16.19 -1.68 9.29
C ILE A 379 16.03 -0.24 8.80
N VAL A 380 15.51 -0.03 7.58
CA VAL A 380 15.35 1.30 6.98
C VAL A 380 14.40 2.17 7.81
N VAL A 381 13.24 1.64 8.18
CA VAL A 381 12.26 2.38 8.99
C VAL A 381 12.79 2.60 10.41
N TRP A 382 13.48 1.62 11.00
CA TRP A 382 14.13 1.78 12.30
C TRP A 382 15.16 2.93 12.28
N LEU A 383 16.03 2.97 11.26
CA LEU A 383 16.98 4.05 11.06
C LEU A 383 16.27 5.40 10.85
N LEU A 384 15.25 5.43 9.99
CA LEU A 384 14.46 6.62 9.71
C LEU A 384 13.84 7.20 10.98
N LEU A 385 13.22 6.37 11.82
CA LEU A 385 12.58 6.82 13.04
C LEU A 385 13.57 7.14 14.16
N GLN A 386 14.60 6.34 14.37
CA GLN A 386 15.49 6.51 15.54
C GLN A 386 16.70 7.40 15.28
N ARG A 387 17.28 7.37 14.09
CA ARG A 387 18.57 7.99 13.78
C ARG A 387 18.48 9.27 12.95
N THR A 388 17.32 9.60 12.35
CA THR A 388 17.21 10.79 11.50
C THR A 388 16.57 12.00 12.20
N ARG A 389 16.79 13.19 11.64
CA ARG A 389 16.15 14.44 12.07
C ARG A 389 14.63 14.37 11.96
N LEU A 390 14.11 13.72 10.93
CA LEU A 390 12.67 13.53 10.75
C LEU A 390 12.08 12.75 11.93
N GLY A 391 12.73 11.68 12.37
CA GLY A 391 12.33 10.93 13.55
C GLY A 391 12.37 11.73 14.86
N MET A 392 13.36 12.61 15.03
CA MET A 392 13.43 13.52 16.19
C MET A 392 12.30 14.55 16.19
N ILE A 393 12.04 15.18 15.04
CA ILE A 393 10.96 16.16 14.86
C ILE A 393 9.60 15.52 15.13
N ILE A 394 9.40 14.29 14.65
CA ILE A 394 8.19 13.51 14.91
C ILE A 394 8.00 13.31 16.42
N ARG A 395 8.98 12.74 17.12
CA ARG A 395 8.84 12.47 18.56
C ARG A 395 8.61 13.75 19.37
N ALA A 396 9.31 14.82 19.04
CA ALA A 396 9.12 16.12 19.67
C ALA A 396 7.72 16.69 19.36
N GLY A 397 7.24 16.55 18.12
CA GLY A 397 5.95 17.07 17.69
C GLY A 397 4.75 16.35 18.29
N VAL A 398 4.90 15.06 18.64
CA VAL A 398 3.87 14.30 19.38
C VAL A 398 3.84 14.71 20.85
N GLN A 399 4.99 15.01 21.45
CA GLN A 399 5.07 15.46 22.85
C GLN A 399 4.60 16.91 23.03
N ASP A 400 5.10 17.83 22.21
CA ASP A 400 4.71 19.24 22.22
C ASP A 400 4.79 19.82 20.80
N SER A 401 3.66 19.77 20.10
CA SER A 401 3.54 20.34 18.75
C SER A 401 3.72 21.86 18.74
N ARG A 402 3.35 22.58 19.81
CA ARG A 402 3.47 24.05 19.89
C ARG A 402 4.92 24.48 19.99
N MET A 403 5.73 23.76 20.77
CA MET A 403 7.18 23.98 20.83
C MET A 403 7.83 23.78 19.46
N VAL A 404 7.50 22.70 18.75
CA VAL A 404 8.08 22.41 17.42
C VAL A 404 7.66 23.47 16.39
N GLU A 405 6.41 23.95 16.45
CA GLU A 405 5.95 25.06 15.60
C GLU A 405 6.66 26.38 15.92
N ALA A 406 6.99 26.65 17.18
CA ALA A 406 7.75 27.84 17.59
C ALA A 406 9.20 27.83 17.04
N LEU A 407 9.77 26.65 16.79
CA LEU A 407 11.05 26.48 16.10
C LEU A 407 10.96 26.67 14.57
N GLY A 408 9.78 27.03 14.05
CA GLY A 408 9.54 27.28 12.63
C GLY A 408 9.30 26.01 11.79
N ILE A 409 9.12 24.86 12.44
CA ILE A 409 8.87 23.59 11.75
C ILE A 409 7.37 23.40 11.58
N ASN A 410 6.92 23.15 10.35
CA ASN A 410 5.51 22.93 10.05
C ASN A 410 5.11 21.48 10.40
N VAL A 411 4.62 21.26 11.61
CA VAL A 411 4.18 19.95 12.12
C VAL A 411 3.14 19.30 11.20
N ARG A 412 2.23 20.07 10.61
CA ARG A 412 1.21 19.56 9.69
C ARG A 412 1.82 18.86 8.47
N ARG A 413 2.92 19.40 7.90
CA ARG A 413 3.61 18.75 6.77
C ARG A 413 4.31 17.46 7.21
N VAL A 414 4.85 17.45 8.42
CA VAL A 414 5.49 16.25 8.98
C VAL A 414 4.44 15.15 9.16
N PHE A 415 3.26 15.47 9.69
CA PHE A 415 2.18 14.50 9.86
C PHE A 415 1.65 13.97 8.51
N THR A 416 1.47 14.83 7.49
CA THR A 416 1.15 14.36 6.13
C THR A 416 2.22 13.42 5.60
N LEU A 417 3.49 13.74 5.81
CA LEU A 417 4.61 12.92 5.33
C LEU A 417 4.65 11.55 6.03
N VAL A 418 4.41 11.52 7.34
CA VAL A 418 4.32 10.28 8.13
C VAL A 418 3.16 9.43 7.64
N PHE A 419 2.00 10.03 7.40
CA PHE A 419 0.83 9.32 6.88
C PHE A 419 1.06 8.80 5.46
N ALA A 420 1.66 9.63 4.60
CA ALA A 420 2.08 9.24 3.26
C ALA A 420 3.07 8.07 3.30
N LEU A 421 4.07 8.11 4.18
CA LEU A 421 5.04 7.03 4.35
C LEU A 421 4.37 5.74 4.85
N GLY A 422 3.46 5.83 5.83
CA GLY A 422 2.74 4.65 6.34
C GLY A 422 1.88 3.99 5.27
N VAL A 423 1.10 4.76 4.51
CA VAL A 423 0.30 4.22 3.39
C VAL A 423 1.18 3.75 2.23
N GLY A 424 2.28 4.45 1.96
CA GLY A 424 3.28 4.05 0.98
C GLY A 424 3.90 2.69 1.30
N LEU A 425 4.22 2.41 2.57
CA LEU A 425 4.70 1.10 3.03
C LEU A 425 3.66 -0.01 2.85
N ALA A 426 2.38 0.28 3.08
CA ALA A 426 1.31 -0.67 2.78
C ALA A 426 1.20 -0.96 1.29
N ALA A 427 1.22 0.06 0.44
CA ALA A 427 1.19 -0.12 -1.02
C ALA A 427 2.43 -0.87 -1.54
N PHE A 428 3.61 -0.57 -0.98
CA PHE A 428 4.85 -1.32 -1.21
C PHE A 428 4.68 -2.80 -0.86
N GLY A 429 4.13 -3.09 0.32
CA GLY A 429 3.81 -4.46 0.73
C GLY A 429 2.86 -5.16 -0.24
N GLY A 430 1.89 -4.42 -0.80
CA GLY A 430 0.95 -4.91 -1.80
C GLY A 430 1.64 -5.46 -3.04
N VAL A 431 2.55 -4.68 -3.62
CA VAL A 431 3.31 -5.10 -4.82
C VAL A 431 4.23 -6.28 -4.54
N ILE A 432 4.89 -6.30 -3.37
CA ILE A 432 5.76 -7.41 -2.97
C ILE A 432 4.95 -8.70 -2.70
N ALA A 433 3.72 -8.57 -2.22
CA ALA A 433 2.87 -9.73 -1.95
C ALA A 433 2.18 -10.28 -3.21
N ALA A 434 1.98 -9.47 -4.24
CA ALA A 434 1.19 -9.83 -5.41
C ALA A 434 1.73 -11.07 -6.16
N PRO A 435 3.05 -11.22 -6.45
CA PRO A 435 3.58 -12.45 -7.05
C PRO A 435 3.61 -13.65 -6.10
N ALA A 436 3.52 -13.42 -4.78
CA ALA A 436 3.56 -14.47 -3.77
C ALA A 436 2.18 -15.11 -3.54
N ASN A 437 1.13 -14.28 -3.48
CA ASN A 437 -0.22 -14.69 -3.08
C ASN A 437 -1.27 -14.54 -4.20
N GLY A 438 -0.90 -13.93 -5.33
CA GLY A 438 -1.84 -13.50 -6.35
C GLY A 438 -2.63 -12.26 -5.93
N LEU A 439 -3.46 -11.78 -6.86
CA LEU A 439 -4.39 -10.69 -6.67
C LEU A 439 -5.81 -11.22 -6.46
N SER A 440 -6.52 -10.63 -5.51
CA SER A 440 -7.91 -10.88 -5.18
C SER A 440 -8.51 -9.63 -4.52
N ASP A 441 -9.81 -9.45 -4.65
CA ASP A 441 -10.55 -8.31 -4.09
C ASP A 441 -10.74 -8.39 -2.56
N THR A 442 -10.39 -9.51 -1.94
CA THR A 442 -10.47 -9.75 -0.49
C THR A 442 -9.12 -9.67 0.22
N MET A 443 -7.99 -9.63 -0.51
CA MET A 443 -6.64 -9.64 0.07
C MET A 443 -6.42 -8.53 1.11
N GLY A 444 -7.03 -7.37 0.87
CA GLY A 444 -6.84 -6.20 1.71
C GLY A 444 -7.44 -6.38 3.10
N ALA A 445 -8.63 -6.99 3.17
CA ALA A 445 -9.32 -7.24 4.44
C ALA A 445 -8.62 -8.31 5.27
N THR A 446 -8.16 -9.40 4.63
CA THR A 446 -7.47 -10.50 5.32
C THR A 446 -6.12 -10.06 5.89
N LEU A 447 -5.37 -9.24 5.15
CA LEU A 447 -4.10 -8.69 5.63
C LEU A 447 -4.29 -7.57 6.64
N LEU A 448 -5.30 -6.71 6.49
CA LEU A 448 -5.62 -5.72 7.52
C LEU A 448 -5.87 -6.39 8.87
N LEU A 449 -6.72 -7.43 8.90
CA LEU A 449 -7.00 -8.18 10.12
C LEU A 449 -5.71 -8.79 10.70
N SER A 450 -4.89 -9.45 9.88
CA SER A 450 -3.64 -10.07 10.33
C SER A 450 -2.64 -9.03 10.85
N SER A 451 -2.57 -7.85 10.24
CA SER A 451 -1.69 -6.75 10.65
C SER A 451 -2.14 -6.05 11.93
N LEU A 452 -3.45 -5.89 12.15
CA LEU A 452 -4.01 -5.38 13.40
C LEU A 452 -3.75 -6.35 14.55
N ILE A 453 -3.91 -7.66 14.31
CA ILE A 453 -3.59 -8.67 15.32
C ILE A 453 -2.08 -8.66 15.62
N ALA A 454 -1.23 -8.60 14.61
CA ALA A 454 0.21 -8.47 14.79
C ALA A 454 0.58 -7.24 15.63
N LEU A 455 -0.07 -6.11 15.37
CA LEU A 455 0.13 -4.87 16.11
C LEU A 455 -0.37 -4.95 17.56
N ALA A 456 -1.51 -5.60 17.80
CA ALA A 456 -2.05 -5.82 19.14
C ALA A 456 -1.15 -6.77 19.96
N ILE A 457 -0.67 -7.87 19.36
CA ILE A 457 0.28 -8.80 19.98
C ILE A 457 1.61 -8.10 20.26
N GLY A 458 2.12 -7.34 19.29
CA GLY A 458 3.42 -6.67 19.37
C GLY A 458 3.44 -5.44 20.29
N GLY A 459 2.33 -4.72 20.38
CA GLY A 459 2.16 -3.43 21.04
C GLY A 459 1.90 -2.31 20.02
N LEU A 460 0.79 -1.59 20.22
CA LEU A 460 0.24 -0.63 19.25
C LEU A 460 1.19 0.52 18.85
N THR A 461 2.02 0.95 19.79
CA THR A 461 2.91 2.12 19.65
C THR A 461 4.38 1.73 19.46
N SER A 462 4.69 0.43 19.36
CA SER A 462 6.06 -0.08 19.29
C SER A 462 6.36 -0.69 17.92
N PHE A 463 7.14 0.03 17.11
CA PHE A 463 7.54 -0.43 15.78
C PHE A 463 8.29 -1.79 15.79
N PRO A 464 9.31 -2.02 16.66
CA PRO A 464 9.91 -3.36 16.79
C PRO A 464 8.93 -4.41 17.31
N GLY A 465 7.97 -3.99 18.15
CA GLY A 465 6.88 -4.84 18.62
C GLY A 465 6.02 -5.34 17.46
N ALA A 466 5.64 -4.45 16.53
CA ALA A 466 4.87 -4.79 15.33
C ALA A 466 5.59 -5.84 14.47
N ALA A 467 6.92 -5.77 14.35
CA ALA A 467 7.73 -6.78 13.65
C ALA A 467 7.68 -8.15 14.33
N ALA A 468 7.90 -8.19 15.65
CA ALA A 468 7.83 -9.42 16.42
C ALA A 468 6.42 -10.03 16.38
N GLY A 469 5.38 -9.21 16.54
CA GLY A 469 3.98 -9.63 16.42
C GLY A 469 3.66 -10.19 15.04
N ALA A 470 4.14 -9.57 13.97
CA ALA A 470 3.92 -10.05 12.61
C ALA A 470 4.60 -11.39 12.34
N VAL A 471 5.82 -11.60 12.85
CA VAL A 471 6.50 -12.90 12.81
C VAL A 471 5.70 -13.97 13.56
N ILE A 472 5.21 -13.66 14.76
CA ILE A 472 4.37 -14.58 15.55
C ILE A 472 3.09 -14.95 14.79
N VAL A 473 2.41 -13.95 14.21
CA VAL A 473 1.21 -14.17 13.38
C VAL A 473 1.52 -15.08 12.20
N GLY A 474 2.57 -14.77 11.43
CA GLY A 474 2.97 -15.53 10.25
C GLY A 474 3.36 -16.97 10.57
N LEU A 475 4.15 -17.17 11.63
CA LEU A 475 4.51 -18.51 12.12
C LEU A 475 3.25 -19.29 12.52
N THR A 476 2.39 -18.70 13.35
CA THR A 476 1.15 -19.36 13.82
C THR A 476 0.29 -19.80 12.63
N GLN A 477 0.09 -18.94 11.63
CA GLN A 477 -0.68 -19.30 10.44
C GLN A 477 -0.05 -20.48 9.68
N GLN A 478 1.25 -20.42 9.42
CA GLN A 478 1.92 -21.44 8.60
C GLN A 478 2.06 -22.78 9.32
N PHE A 479 2.25 -22.80 10.65
CA PHE A 479 2.21 -24.04 11.42
C PHE A 479 0.82 -24.68 11.38
N ILE A 480 -0.26 -23.92 11.58
CA ILE A 480 -1.62 -24.46 11.50
C ILE A 480 -1.95 -24.95 10.09
N ILE A 481 -1.53 -24.22 9.04
CA ILE A 481 -1.66 -24.68 7.65
C ILE A 481 -0.92 -26.00 7.44
N ARG A 482 0.31 -26.12 7.95
CA ARG A 482 1.11 -27.34 7.79
C ARG A 482 0.48 -28.52 8.54
N TYR A 483 -0.04 -28.31 9.74
CA TYR A 483 -0.79 -29.34 10.47
C TYR A 483 -2.10 -29.71 9.76
N GLY A 484 -2.77 -28.79 9.08
CA GLY A 484 -3.89 -29.08 8.18
C GLY A 484 -3.53 -30.06 7.06
N GLN A 485 -2.28 -30.05 6.60
CA GLN A 485 -1.79 -30.94 5.54
C GLN A 485 -1.31 -32.30 6.07
N LEU A 486 -0.51 -32.29 7.14
CA LEU A 486 0.06 -33.50 7.74
C LEU A 486 -0.98 -34.31 8.55
N GLY A 487 -1.89 -33.60 9.23
CA GLY A 487 -2.76 -34.18 10.24
C GLY A 487 -2.03 -34.41 11.58
N ILE A 488 -2.80 -34.47 12.66
CA ILE A 488 -2.32 -34.76 14.01
C ILE A 488 -2.83 -36.14 14.40
N ASN A 489 -1.92 -37.06 14.71
CA ASN A 489 -2.27 -38.40 15.16
C ASN A 489 -2.70 -38.35 16.62
N LEU A 490 -4.01 -38.37 16.86
CA LEU A 490 -4.58 -38.40 18.20
C LEU A 490 -4.75 -39.87 18.64
N PRO A 491 -4.38 -40.25 19.88
CA PRO A 491 -4.43 -41.65 20.33
C PRO A 491 -5.81 -42.33 20.24
N PHE A 492 -6.87 -41.53 20.11
CA PHE A 492 -8.26 -41.95 20.11
C PHE A 492 -8.95 -41.88 18.74
N MET A 493 -8.22 -41.54 17.66
CA MET A 493 -8.77 -41.52 16.29
C MET A 493 -7.93 -42.38 15.35
N GLU A 494 -8.61 -43.13 14.48
CA GLU A 494 -7.97 -43.94 13.44
C GLU A 494 -7.43 -43.07 12.28
N GLU A 495 -8.10 -41.93 12.02
CA GLU A 495 -7.66 -40.96 11.02
C GLU A 495 -6.94 -39.76 11.69
N PRO A 496 -5.85 -39.24 11.08
CA PRO A 496 -5.19 -38.04 11.56
C PRO A 496 -6.15 -36.84 11.55
N TRP A 497 -6.28 -36.17 12.69
CA TRP A 497 -7.10 -34.97 12.79
C TRP A 497 -6.50 -33.82 11.98
N LYS A 498 -7.27 -33.25 11.05
CA LYS A 498 -6.82 -32.13 10.22
C LYS A 498 -7.57 -30.85 10.59
N PRO A 499 -6.86 -29.79 11.01
CA PRO A 499 -7.43 -28.45 11.14
C PRO A 499 -8.24 -28.04 9.91
N SER A 500 -9.46 -27.55 10.12
CA SER A 500 -10.23 -26.93 9.05
C SER A 500 -9.59 -25.60 8.62
N PRO A 501 -9.69 -25.17 7.35
CA PRO A 501 -9.10 -23.91 6.89
C PRO A 501 -9.48 -22.66 7.71
N PRO A 502 -10.73 -22.50 8.21
CA PRO A 502 -11.09 -21.38 9.09
C PRO A 502 -10.33 -21.34 10.43
N LEU A 503 -9.72 -22.45 10.86
CA LEU A 503 -8.93 -22.48 12.09
C LEU A 503 -7.65 -21.64 11.99
N VAL A 504 -7.14 -21.41 10.79
CA VAL A 504 -5.91 -20.63 10.55
C VAL A 504 -6.05 -19.17 11.02
N PRO A 505 -7.05 -18.38 10.59
CA PRO A 505 -7.26 -17.04 11.13
C PRO A 505 -7.74 -17.08 12.59
N ALA A 506 -8.53 -18.08 12.98
CA ALA A 506 -9.06 -18.17 14.35
C ALA A 506 -7.97 -18.39 15.40
N SER A 507 -6.95 -19.21 15.10
CA SER A 507 -5.83 -19.48 16.00
C SER A 507 -5.01 -18.23 16.31
N VAL A 508 -4.83 -17.36 15.32
CA VAL A 508 -4.14 -16.08 15.48
C VAL A 508 -4.92 -15.13 16.37
N ILE A 509 -6.25 -15.07 16.21
CA ILE A 509 -7.14 -14.26 17.08
C ILE A 509 -7.11 -14.81 18.51
N LEU A 510 -7.21 -16.12 18.68
CA LEU A 510 -7.13 -16.76 19.99
C LEU A 510 -5.79 -16.44 20.67
N LEU A 511 -4.69 -16.52 19.92
CA LEU A 511 -3.36 -16.15 20.42
C LEU A 511 -3.31 -14.69 20.88
N MET A 512 -3.88 -13.77 20.09
CA MET A 512 -4.00 -12.37 20.48
C MET A 512 -4.78 -12.20 21.78
N ILE A 513 -5.94 -12.86 21.93
CA ILE A 513 -6.75 -12.80 23.15
C ILE A 513 -5.95 -13.28 24.36
N VAL A 514 -5.28 -14.42 24.24
CA VAL A 514 -4.44 -14.98 25.30
C VAL A 514 -3.32 -14.00 25.68
N ILE A 515 -2.63 -13.43 24.70
CA ILE A 515 -1.54 -12.48 24.94
C ILE A 515 -2.07 -11.22 25.61
N LEU A 516 -3.19 -10.64 25.16
CA LEU A 516 -3.74 -9.42 25.74
C LEU A 516 -4.32 -9.62 27.16
N LEU A 517 -4.85 -10.81 27.48
CA LEU A 517 -5.29 -11.13 28.84
C LEU A 517 -4.11 -11.19 29.82
N VAL A 518 -2.92 -11.58 29.36
CA VAL A 518 -1.70 -11.68 30.18
C VAL A 518 -0.87 -10.39 30.13
N LEU A 519 -0.84 -9.73 28.98
CA LEU A 519 -0.06 -8.53 28.64
C LEU A 519 -0.97 -7.56 27.86
N PRO A 520 -1.78 -6.72 28.56
CA PRO A 520 -2.76 -5.85 27.91
C PRO A 520 -2.16 -4.79 26.97
N GLN A 521 -0.87 -4.50 27.12
CA GLN A 521 -0.14 -3.55 26.26
C GLN A 521 0.55 -4.25 25.07
N GLY A 522 0.43 -5.57 24.95
CA GLY A 522 1.21 -6.40 24.02
C GLY A 522 2.62 -6.71 24.55
N LEU A 523 3.41 -7.42 23.75
CA LEU A 523 4.75 -7.92 24.11
C LEU A 523 5.77 -6.79 24.35
N PHE A 524 5.70 -5.71 23.56
CA PHE A 524 6.66 -4.61 23.61
C PHE A 524 5.98 -3.24 23.80
N GLY A 525 4.73 -3.23 24.27
CA GLY A 525 4.05 -2.01 24.67
C GLY A 525 4.70 -1.38 25.90
N ARG A 526 4.65 -0.06 25.98
CA ARG A 526 5.09 0.68 27.18
C ARG A 526 3.89 0.90 28.08
N SER A 527 4.12 0.79 29.39
CA SER A 527 3.14 1.22 30.38
C SER A 527 3.11 2.74 30.39
N GLU A 528 1.99 3.29 29.95
CA GLU A 528 1.63 4.67 30.25
C GLU A 528 1.51 4.89 31.76
#